data_AF-A0A9X3J1Z2-F1
#
_entry.id   AF-A0A9X3J1Z2-F1
#
_cell.length_a   1.000
_cell.length_b   1.000
_cell.length_c   1.000
_cell.angle_alpha   90.00
_cell.angle_beta   90.00
_cell.angle_gamma   90.00
#
_symmetry.space_group_name_H-M   'P 1'
#
loop_
_entity.id
_entity.type
_entity.pdbx_description
1 polymer ?
#
loop_
_entity_poly.entity_id
_entity_poly.type
_entity_poly.pdbx_seq_one_letter_code
_entity_poly.pdbx_strand_id
1 'polypeptide(L)'
;MTVALEAIGDGLVQAAWMIAPAAGAAAGAALAIGWLCHRLGVTDPAPVLLARATAVLAVVWCFGAQWLAGTAAYTRGLWALLPAIGRGE
;
A
#
# COMPACT_ATOMS: atom_id res chain seq x y z
N MET A 1 2.49 5.51 28.32
CA MET A 1 3.18 4.37 27.64
C MET A 1 2.22 3.55 26.81
N THR A 2 1.01 3.25 27.31
CA THR A 2 -0.08 2.59 26.56
C THR A 2 -0.52 3.38 25.31
N VAL A 3 -0.79 4.68 25.44
CA VAL A 3 -1.25 5.55 24.32
C VAL A 3 -0.24 5.61 23.16
N ALA A 4 1.06 5.65 23.47
CA ALA A 4 2.10 5.67 22.44
C ALA A 4 2.20 4.33 21.69
N LEU A 5 1.97 3.21 22.37
CA LEU A 5 1.97 1.88 21.76
C LEU A 5 0.73 1.66 20.89
N GLU A 6 -0.43 2.14 21.33
CA GLU A 6 -1.67 2.14 20.54
C GLU A 6 -1.52 2.98 19.27
N ALA A 7 -0.96 4.19 19.36
CA ALA A 7 -0.71 5.05 18.20
C ALA A 7 0.26 4.41 17.17
N ILE A 8 1.27 3.66 17.63
CA ILE A 8 2.16 2.89 16.75
C ILE A 8 1.40 1.74 16.08
N GLY A 9 0.56 1.03 16.83
CA GLY A 9 -0.29 -0.05 16.31
C GLY A 9 -1.24 0.44 15.21
N ASP A 10 -1.96 1.53 15.47
CA ASP A 10 -2.85 2.15 14.51
C ASP A 10 -2.11 2.65 13.25
N GLY A 11 -0.92 3.23 13.45
CA GLY A 11 -0.05 3.66 12.35
C GLY A 11 0.39 2.50 11.45
N LEU A 12 0.73 1.34 12.03
CA LEU A 12 1.09 0.13 11.29
C LEU A 12 -0.11 -0.44 10.51
N VAL A 13 -1.27 -0.52 11.15
CA VAL A 13 -2.52 -0.98 10.51
C VAL A 13 -2.87 -0.06 9.33
N GLN A 14 -2.77 1.25 9.53
CA GLN A 14 -3.02 2.24 8.47
C GLN A 14 -2.02 2.09 7.31
N ALA A 15 -0.73 1.89 7.60
CA ALA A 15 0.29 1.66 6.58
C ALA A 15 0.03 0.36 5.79
N ALA A 16 -0.38 -0.71 6.47
CA ALA A 16 -0.75 -1.97 5.83
C ALA A 16 -1.94 -1.78 4.87
N TRP A 17 -2.99 -1.10 5.32
CA TRP A 17 -4.17 -0.81 4.50
C TRP A 17 -3.87 0.09 3.31
N MET A 18 -2.94 1.03 3.47
CA MET A 18 -2.46 1.84 2.36
C MET A 18 -1.87 0.95 1.27
N ILE A 19 -0.95 0.04 1.60
CA ILE A 19 -0.21 -0.75 0.58
C ILE A 19 -1.03 -1.92 0.03
N ALA A 20 -2.02 -2.42 0.77
CA ALA A 20 -2.80 -3.61 0.44
C ALA A 20 -3.38 -3.64 -1.00
N PRO A 21 -3.96 -2.56 -1.55
CA PRO A 21 -4.50 -2.57 -2.91
C PRO A 21 -3.43 -2.79 -3.98
N ALA A 22 -2.28 -2.12 -3.86
CA ALA A 22 -1.18 -2.28 -4.81
C ALA A 22 -0.54 -3.66 -4.70
N ALA A 23 -0.37 -4.17 -3.47
CA ALA A 23 0.14 -5.52 -3.25
C ALA A 23 -0.82 -6.59 -3.78
N GLY A 24 -2.12 -6.43 -3.56
CA GLY A 24 -3.16 -7.32 -4.06
C GLY A 24 -3.21 -7.34 -5.59
N ALA A 25 -3.14 -6.18 -6.23
CA ALA A 25 -3.09 -6.09 -7.69
C ALA A 25 -1.83 -6.77 -8.27
N ALA A 26 -0.65 -6.53 -7.66
CA ALA A 26 0.58 -7.19 -8.07
C ALA A 26 0.49 -8.71 -7.92
N ALA A 27 -0.01 -9.21 -6.79
CA ALA A 27 -0.17 -10.64 -6.54
C ALA A 27 -1.15 -11.28 -7.54
N GLY A 28 -2.30 -10.65 -7.77
CA GLY A 28 -3.28 -11.11 -8.75
C GLY A 28 -2.72 -11.17 -10.17
N ALA A 29 -2.00 -10.13 -10.60
CA ALA A 29 -1.35 -10.10 -11.91
C ALA A 29 -0.26 -11.16 -12.04
N ALA A 30 0.53 -11.37 -10.98
CA ALA A 30 1.56 -12.40 -10.96
C ALA A 30 0.98 -13.81 -11.11
N LEU A 31 -0.12 -14.09 -10.41
CA LEU A 31 -0.81 -15.39 -10.48
C LEU A 31 -1.44 -15.62 -11.85
N ALA A 32 -2.13 -14.61 -12.40
CA ALA A 32 -2.78 -14.71 -13.69
C ALA A 32 -1.78 -14.95 -14.83
N ILE A 33 -0.71 -14.14 -14.89
CA ILE A 33 0.31 -14.28 -15.92
C ILE A 33 1.22 -15.48 -15.67
N GLY A 34 1.56 -15.77 -14.42
CA GLY A 34 2.34 -16.97 -14.08
C GLY A 34 1.62 -18.26 -14.48
N TRP A 35 0.30 -18.33 -14.24
CA TRP A 35 -0.53 -19.45 -14.69
C TRP A 35 -0.58 -19.56 -16.21
N LEU A 36 -0.70 -18.42 -16.92
CA LEU A 36 -0.70 -18.39 -18.38
C LEU A 36 0.66 -18.80 -18.97
N CYS A 37 1.77 -18.28 -18.44
CA CYS A 37 3.13 -18.65 -18.84
C CYS A 37 3.37 -20.15 -18.62
N HIS A 38 2.93 -20.69 -17.48
CA HIS A 38 3.01 -22.12 -17.21
C HIS A 38 2.23 -22.96 -18.23
N ARG A 39 1.01 -22.53 -18.60
CA ARG A 39 0.19 -23.17 -19.64
C ARG A 39 0.85 -23.13 -21.02
N LEU A 40 1.57 -22.06 -21.35
CA LEU A 40 2.24 -21.87 -22.63
C LEU A 40 3.67 -22.43 -22.66
N GLY A 41 4.16 -23.01 -21.56
CA GLY A 41 5.54 -23.52 -21.47
C GLY A 41 6.62 -22.43 -21.44
N VAL A 42 6.25 -21.18 -21.14
CA VAL A 42 7.19 -20.06 -21.02
C VAL A 42 7.86 -20.09 -19.65
N THR A 43 9.19 -20.20 -19.64
CA THR A 43 10.01 -20.24 -18.41
C THR A 43 10.64 -18.90 -18.06
N ASP A 44 10.56 -17.90 -18.95
CA ASP A 44 11.08 -16.55 -18.70
C ASP A 44 10.29 -15.86 -17.58
N PRO A 45 10.94 -15.34 -16.52
CA PRO A 45 10.28 -14.57 -15.47
C PRO A 45 9.85 -13.16 -15.88
N ALA A 46 10.38 -12.59 -16.97
CA ALA A 46 10.14 -11.21 -17.38
C ALA A 46 8.65 -10.85 -17.56
N PRO A 47 7.80 -11.68 -18.18
CA PRO A 47 6.37 -11.37 -18.35
C PRO A 47 5.64 -11.19 -17.01
N VAL A 48 5.97 -12.01 -16.01
CA VAL A 48 5.37 -11.93 -14.67
C VAL A 48 5.81 -10.64 -13.97
N LEU A 49 7.09 -10.27 -14.08
CA LEU A 49 7.60 -9.02 -13.49
C LEU A 49 6.95 -7.78 -14.14
N LEU A 50 6.81 -7.78 -15.47
CA LEU A 50 6.13 -6.71 -16.20
C LEU A 50 4.65 -6.61 -15.81
N ALA A 51 3.95 -7.73 -15.68
CA ALA A 51 2.55 -7.76 -15.27
C ALA A 51 2.35 -7.21 -13.84
N ARG A 52 3.27 -7.54 -12.91
CA ARG A 52 3.25 -6.97 -11.56
C ARG A 52 3.44 -5.47 -11.57
N ALA A 53 4.47 -4.98 -12.27
CA ALA A 53 4.78 -3.56 -12.34
C ALA A 53 3.63 -2.76 -12.97
N THR A 54 3.09 -3.24 -14.10
CA THR A 54 1.97 -2.60 -14.78
C THR A 54 0.70 -2.59 -13.93
N ALA A 55 0.41 -3.65 -13.18
CA ALA A 55 -0.73 -3.68 -12.26
C ALA A 55 -0.58 -2.65 -11.13
N VAL A 56 0.61 -2.52 -10.53
CA VAL A 56 0.87 -1.49 -9.51
C VAL A 56 0.71 -0.09 -10.11
N LEU A 57 1.28 0.15 -11.29
CA LEU A 57 1.16 1.43 -11.98
C LEU A 57 -0.30 1.77 -12.32
N ALA A 58 -1.10 0.78 -12.74
CA ALA A 58 -2.52 0.98 -13.00
C ALA A 58 -3.29 1.36 -11.73
N VAL A 59 -3.01 0.72 -10.60
CA VAL A 59 -3.61 1.09 -9.30
C VAL A 59 -3.21 2.50 -8.91
N VAL A 60 -1.93 2.85 -9.00
CA VAL A 60 -1.43 4.20 -8.68
C VAL A 60 -2.05 5.24 -9.61
N TRP A 61 -2.20 4.92 -10.90
CA TRP A 61 -2.83 5.82 -11.86
C TRP A 61 -4.30 6.09 -11.51
N CYS A 62 -5.07 5.04 -11.20
CA CYS A 62 -6.50 5.16 -10.91
C CYS A 62 -6.79 5.76 -9.52
N PHE A 63 -5.98 5.43 -8.51
CA PHE A 63 -6.29 5.74 -7.10
C PHE A 63 -5.25 6.62 -6.41
N GLY A 64 -4.12 6.92 -7.05
CA GLY A 64 -3.01 7.64 -6.45
C GLY A 64 -3.36 9.03 -5.94
N ALA A 65 -4.28 9.74 -6.61
CA ALA A 65 -4.76 11.04 -6.16
C ALA A 65 -5.49 10.94 -4.81
N GLN A 66 -6.42 9.98 -4.69
CA GLN A 66 -7.12 9.72 -3.42
C GLN A 66 -6.15 9.26 -2.33
N TRP A 67 -5.16 8.45 -2.71
CA TRP A 67 -4.17 7.91 -1.78
C TRP A 67 -3.30 9.04 -1.20
N LEU A 68 -2.80 9.93 -2.04
CA LEU A 68 -2.05 11.13 -1.62
C LEU A 68 -2.90 12.05 -0.74
N ALA A 69 -4.16 12.27 -1.10
CA ALA A 69 -5.08 13.08 -0.31
C ALA A 69 -5.32 12.48 1.09
N GLY A 70 -5.50 11.15 1.17
CA GLY A 70 -5.65 10.42 2.43
C GLY A 70 -4.40 10.51 3.31
N THR A 71 -3.22 10.30 2.74
CA THR A 71 -1.94 10.43 3.46
C THR A 71 -1.72 11.87 3.95
N ALA A 72 -2.02 12.87 3.13
CA ALA A 72 -1.91 14.27 3.53
C ALA A 72 -2.90 14.65 4.65
N ALA A 73 -4.12 14.09 4.62
CA ALA A 73 -5.10 14.27 5.69
C ALA A 73 -4.62 13.61 7.01
N TYR A 74 -4.14 12.37 6.94
CA TYR A 74 -3.59 11.65 8.09
C TYR A 74 -2.42 12.38 8.73
N THR A 75 -1.44 12.81 7.93
CA THR A 75 -0.28 13.57 8.42
C THR A 75 -0.69 14.89 9.06
N ARG A 76 -1.65 15.62 8.48
CA ARG A 76 -2.20 16.84 9.11
C ARG A 76 -2.86 16.54 10.47
N GLY A 77 -3.58 15.42 10.57
CA GLY A 77 -4.14 14.95 11.84
C GLY A 77 -3.07 14.71 12.90
N LEU A 78 -1.96 14.05 12.54
CA LEU A 78 -0.83 13.86 13.45
C LEU A 78 -0.22 15.19 13.91
N TRP A 79 -0.02 16.15 13.00
CA TRP A 79 0.48 17.47 13.37
C TRP A 79 -0.45 18.24 14.30
N ALA A 80 -1.78 18.07 14.15
CA ALA A 80 -2.75 18.69 15.03
C ALA A 80 -2.73 18.10 16.45
N LEU A 81 -2.24 16.88 16.63
CA LEU A 81 -2.10 16.22 17.94
C LEU A 81 -0.81 16.62 18.69
N LEU A 82 0.20 17.15 18.00
CA LEU A 82 1.48 17.53 18.62
C LEU A 82 1.34 18.48 19.82
N PRO A 83 0.48 19.52 19.79
CA PRO A 83 0.31 20.42 20.92
C PRO A 83 -0.30 19.77 22.17
N ALA A 84 -1.07 18.68 22.03
CA ALA A 84 -1.61 17.92 23.16
C ALA A 84 -0.51 17.04 23.78
N ILE A 85 0.26 16.35 22.92
CA ILE A 85 1.43 15.56 23.33
C ILE A 85 2.46 16.44 24.06
N GLY A 86 2.71 17.65 23.57
CA GLY A 86 3.62 18.62 24.19
C GLY A 86 3.15 19.14 25.56
N ARG A 87 1.86 19.00 25.87
CA ARG A 87 1.28 19.35 27.18
C ARG A 87 1.21 18.15 28.15
N GLY A 88 1.61 16.96 27.70
CA GLY A 88 1.53 15.73 28.51
C GLY A 88 0.12 15.20 28.70
N GLU A 89 -0.82 15.61 27.83
CA GLU A 89 -2.19 15.10 27.74
C GLU A 89 -2.26 13.79 26.94
#